data_AF-A0A117I3N9-F1
#
_entry.id   AF-A0A117I3N9-F1
#
_cell.length_a   1.000
_cell.length_b   1.000
_cell.length_c   1.000
_cell.angle_alpha   90.00
_cell.angle_beta   90.00
_cell.angle_gamma   90.00
#
_symmetry.space_group_name_H-M   'P 1'
#
loop_
_entity.id
_entity.type
_entity.pdbx_description
1 polymer ?
#
loop_
_entity_poly.entity_id
_entity_poly.type
_entity_poly.pdbx_seq_one_letter_code
_entity_poly.pdbx_strand_id
1 'polypeptide(L)'
;MTAVNHRAFQGTTSDTFVYPMILHELAVFNSGQDSLTVTVCTQKRELDTFHLPPGGALDERVQRFCKIKVTAKGPYSGYVRRGKDVFWDTQYLDN
;
A
#
# COMPACT_ATOMS: atom_id res chain seq x y z
N MET A 1 -6.56 -15.55 -13.35
CA MET A 1 -5.44 -15.55 -12.39
C MET A 1 -5.93 -14.91 -11.12
N THR A 2 -5.97 -15.64 -10.01
CA THR A 2 -6.50 -15.17 -8.73
C THR A 2 -5.43 -14.40 -7.99
N ALA A 3 -5.52 -13.07 -8.00
CA ALA A 3 -4.73 -12.24 -7.12
C ALA A 3 -5.17 -12.55 -5.68
N VAL A 4 -4.24 -12.97 -4.83
CA VAL A 4 -4.55 -13.32 -3.44
C VAL A 4 -4.58 -12.00 -2.65
N ASN A 5 -5.78 -11.55 -2.30
CA ASN A 5 -5.98 -10.41 -1.41
C ASN A 5 -5.41 -10.76 -0.05
N HIS A 6 -4.30 -10.15 0.35
CA HIS A 6 -3.57 -10.64 1.52
C HIS A 6 -3.93 -9.89 2.80
N ARG A 7 -4.40 -8.63 2.69
CA ARG A 7 -5.01 -7.90 3.80
C ARG A 7 -5.71 -6.63 3.30
N ALA A 8 -6.97 -6.45 3.67
CA ALA A 8 -7.64 -5.16 3.52
C ALA A 8 -7.21 -4.23 4.67
N PHE A 9 -7.18 -2.93 4.39
CA PHE A 9 -6.97 -1.88 5.38
C PHE A 9 -7.94 -0.72 5.10
N GLN A 10 -8.33 -0.02 6.15
CA GLN A 10 -9.24 1.12 6.06
C GLN A 10 -9.05 2.01 7.29
N GLY A 11 -9.39 3.28 7.16
CA GLY A 11 -9.31 4.23 8.26
C GLY A 11 -9.94 5.56 7.90
N THR A 12 -10.00 6.47 8.87
CA THR A 12 -10.49 7.85 8.69
C THR A 12 -9.45 8.90 9.02
N THR A 13 -8.30 8.49 9.56
CA THR A 13 -7.16 9.33 9.93
C THR A 13 -5.85 8.66 9.52
N SER A 14 -4.75 9.40 9.59
CA SER A 14 -3.42 8.85 9.31
C SER A 14 -3.11 7.60 10.14
N ASP A 15 -2.54 6.58 9.49
CA ASP A 15 -2.18 5.32 10.13
C ASP A 15 -1.01 4.64 9.39
N THR A 16 -0.38 3.66 10.04
CA THR A 16 0.70 2.85 9.48
C THR A 16 0.35 1.38 9.57
N PHE A 17 0.37 0.69 8.43
CA PHE A 17 0.11 -0.74 8.37
C PHE A 17 1.39 -1.49 8.04
N VAL A 18 1.75 -2.44 8.90
CA VAL A 18 2.92 -3.30 8.73
C VAL A 18 2.48 -4.71 8.38
N TYR A 19 3.17 -5.31 7.42
CA TYR A 19 2.89 -6.64 6.90
C TYR A 19 4.08 -7.58 7.17
N PRO A 20 3.84 -8.84 7.57
CA PRO A 20 4.89 -9.80 7.89
C PRO A 20 5.59 -10.37 6.64
N MET A 21 5.33 -9.81 5.47
CA MET A 21 5.82 -10.30 4.18
C MET A 21 6.01 -9.14 3.20
N ILE A 22 6.68 -9.43 2.09
CA ILE A 22 6.91 -8.48 1.01
C ILE A 22 5.73 -8.51 0.03
N LEU A 23 5.21 -7.33 -0.27
CA LEU A 23 4.08 -7.04 -1.15
C LEU A 23 4.57 -6.16 -2.31
N HIS A 24 3.80 -6.06 -3.39
CA HIS A 24 4.17 -5.23 -4.55
C HIS A 24 2.97 -4.76 -5.39
N GLU A 25 1.76 -5.01 -4.92
CA GLU A 25 0.54 -4.49 -5.52
C GLU A 25 -0.25 -3.78 -4.43
N LEU A 26 -0.63 -2.55 -4.74
CA LEU A 26 -1.33 -1.65 -3.83
C LEU A 26 -2.57 -1.13 -4.54
N ALA A 27 -3.73 -1.37 -3.92
CA ALA A 27 -4.97 -0.74 -4.30
C ALA A 27 -5.49 0.11 -3.15
N VAL A 28 -5.76 1.39 -3.41
CA VAL A 28 -6.29 2.34 -2.42
C VAL A 28 -7.36 3.19 -3.06
N PHE A 29 -8.42 3.44 -2.31
CA PHE A 29 -9.50 4.32 -2.67
C PHE A 29 -9.66 5.41 -1.60
N ASN A 30 -9.62 6.66 -2.02
CA ASN A 30 -9.88 7.81 -1.19
C ASN A 30 -11.37 8.14 -1.22
N SER A 31 -12.10 7.76 -0.17
CA SER A 31 -13.53 8.06 -0.03
C SER A 31 -13.79 9.38 0.71
N GLY A 32 -12.73 10.08 1.12
CA GLY A 32 -12.80 11.33 1.86
C GLY A 32 -12.99 12.55 0.97
N GLN A 33 -13.13 13.70 1.63
CA GLN A 33 -13.26 15.02 0.99
C GLN A 33 -11.90 15.74 0.85
N ASP A 34 -10.86 15.22 1.49
CA ASP A 34 -9.49 15.74 1.45
C ASP A 34 -8.56 14.83 0.63
N SER A 35 -7.42 15.38 0.19
CA SER A 35 -6.37 14.58 -0.46
C SER A 35 -5.79 13.54 0.51
N LEU A 36 -5.53 12.35 -0.02
CA LEU A 36 -4.94 11.21 0.69
C LEU A 36 -3.51 11.01 0.20
N THR A 37 -2.56 10.91 1.12
CA THR A 37 -1.18 10.56 0.78
C THR A 37 -0.88 9.15 1.24
N VAL A 38 -0.38 8.30 0.34
CA VAL A 38 -0.01 6.92 0.65
C VAL A 38 1.46 6.73 0.32
N THR A 39 2.26 6.35 1.31
CA THR A 39 3.68 6.08 1.14
C THR A 39 3.93 4.60 1.36
N VAL A 40 4.51 3.92 0.38
CA VAL A 40 4.98 2.54 0.52
C VAL A 40 6.39 2.54 1.07
N CYS A 41 6.69 1.58 1.94
CA CYS A 41 7.92 1.56 2.71
C CYS A 41 8.47 0.14 2.86
N THR A 42 9.79 0.03 2.99
CA THR A 42 10.42 -1.12 3.64
C THR A 42 10.35 -0.96 5.17
N GLN A 43 11.05 -1.80 5.92
CA GLN A 43 11.15 -1.62 7.36
C GLN A 43 11.92 -0.34 7.67
N LYS A 44 13.02 -0.10 6.95
CA LYS A 44 13.99 0.96 7.24
C LYS A 44 13.76 2.27 6.48
N ARG A 45 13.14 2.24 5.30
CA ARG A 45 13.00 3.45 4.45
C ARG A 45 11.66 3.57 3.75
N GLU A 46 11.37 4.79 3.33
CA GLU A 46 10.28 5.12 2.42
C GLU A 46 10.74 4.87 0.97
N LEU A 47 9.81 4.48 0.11
CA LEU A 47 10.09 4.11 -1.28
C LEU A 47 9.37 5.06 -2.24
N ASP A 48 8.07 4.85 -2.43
CA ASP A 48 7.23 5.65 -3.31
C ASP A 48 6.11 6.32 -2.49
N THR A 49 5.73 7.53 -2.91
CA THR A 49 4.60 8.27 -2.32
C THR A 49 3.60 8.64 -3.40
N PHE A 50 2.33 8.38 -3.14
CA PHE A 50 1.20 8.61 -4.02
C PHE A 50 0.25 9.63 -3.40
N HIS A 51 -0.24 10.57 -4.20
CA HIS A 51 -1.25 11.53 -3.80
C HIS A 51 -2.55 11.24 -4.54
N LEU A 52 -3.60 10.96 -3.77
CA LEU A 52 -4.91 10.58 -4.25
C LEU A 52 -5.89 11.73 -3.98
N PRO A 53 -6.44 12.40 -5.01
CA PRO A 53 -7.46 13.41 -4.79
C PRO A 53 -8.72 12.79 -4.17
N PRO A 54 -9.65 13.61 -3.64
CA PRO A 54 -10.96 13.14 -3.19
C PRO A 54 -11.67 12.32 -4.27
N GLY A 55 -12.16 11.12 -3.91
CA GLY A 55 -12.76 10.18 -4.86
C GLY A 55 -11.78 9.44 -5.77
N GLY A 56 -10.47 9.68 -5.63
CA GLY A 56 -9.42 9.05 -6.42
C GLY A 56 -9.15 7.59 -6.02
N ALA A 57 -8.64 6.82 -6.97
CA ALA A 57 -8.21 5.44 -6.77
C ALA A 57 -6.80 5.21 -7.33
N LEU A 58 -6.03 4.35 -6.66
CA LEU A 58 -4.79 3.75 -7.13
C LEU A 58 -5.04 2.24 -7.18
N ASP A 59 -4.68 1.56 -8.26
CA ASP A 59 -4.61 0.09 -8.32
C ASP A 59 -3.46 -0.29 -9.25
N GLU A 60 -2.25 -0.34 -8.68
CA GLU A 60 -1.03 -0.50 -9.46
C GLU A 60 -0.03 -1.45 -8.80
N ARG A 61 0.90 -1.93 -9.63
CA ARG A 61 2.14 -2.55 -9.17
C ARG A 61 3.12 -1.45 -8.76
N VAL A 62 3.62 -1.54 -7.54
CA VAL A 62 4.52 -0.54 -6.92
C VAL A 62 5.83 -1.20 -6.49
N GLN A 63 6.83 -0.41 -6.07
CA GLN A 63 8.04 -1.01 -5.49
C GLN A 63 7.70 -1.94 -4.35
N ARG A 64 8.51 -2.99 -4.18
CA ARG A 64 8.28 -3.98 -3.14
C ARG A 64 8.30 -3.31 -1.76
N PHE A 65 7.32 -3.62 -0.92
CA PHE A 65 7.15 -2.98 0.37
C PHE A 65 6.69 -4.00 1.41
N CYS A 66 6.86 -3.67 2.68
CA CYS A 66 6.30 -4.43 3.80
C CYS A 66 5.56 -3.53 4.79
N LYS A 67 5.48 -2.23 4.50
CA LYS A 67 4.84 -1.23 5.32
C LYS A 67 4.20 -0.20 4.40
N ILE A 68 3.03 0.30 4.80
CA ILE A 68 2.40 1.47 4.18
C ILE A 68 2.12 2.51 5.26
N LYS A 69 2.33 3.77 4.93
CA LYS A 69 1.91 4.90 5.73
C LYS A 69 0.81 5.62 4.96
N VAL A 70 -0.30 5.85 5.62
CA VAL A 70 -1.41 6.60 5.06
C VAL A 70 -1.51 7.90 5.85
N THR A 71 -1.51 9.03 5.16
CA THR A 71 -1.84 10.33 5.75
C THR A 71 -3.20 10.76 5.21
N ALA A 72 -4.19 10.81 6.11
CA ALA A 72 -5.59 11.05 5.75
C ALA A 72 -6.27 11.97 6.77
N LYS A 73 -7.22 12.78 6.27
CA LYS A 73 -8.19 13.55 7.08
C LYS A 73 -9.64 13.10 6.81
N GLY A 74 -9.81 11.94 6.18
CA GLY A 74 -11.11 11.39 5.81
C GLY A 74 -11.05 9.89 5.54
N PRO A 75 -12.20 9.26 5.26
CA PRO A 75 -12.30 7.83 5.04
C PRO A 75 -11.48 7.38 3.83
N TYR A 76 -10.74 6.29 4.00
CA TYR A 76 -10.06 5.58 2.93
C TYR A 76 -10.20 4.08 3.14
N SER A 77 -10.06 3.35 2.06
CA SER A 77 -10.00 1.89 2.07
C SER A 77 -8.98 1.42 1.05
N GLY A 78 -8.45 0.23 1.25
CA GLY A 78 -7.49 -0.35 0.33
C GLY A 78 -7.21 -1.80 0.65
N TYR A 79 -6.42 -2.41 -0.23
CA TYR A 79 -5.91 -3.74 -0.01
C TYR A 79 -4.54 -3.86 -0.66
N VAL A 80 -3.77 -4.82 -0.13
CA VAL A 80 -2.46 -5.16 -0.66
C VAL A 80 -2.47 -6.58 -1.18
N ARG A 81 -1.72 -6.80 -2.26
CA ARG A 81 -1.59 -8.12 -2.87
C ARG A 81 -0.12 -8.50 -3.02
N ARG A 82 0.12 -9.80 -2.93
CA ARG A 82 1.35 -10.42 -3.40
C ARG A 82 1.06 -10.88 -4.82
N GLY A 83 1.61 -10.19 -5.82
CA GLY A 83 1.55 -10.70 -7.18
C GLY A 83 2.32 -12.01 -7.32
N LYS A 84 1.92 -12.78 -8.33
CA LYS A 84 2.29 -14.19 -8.52
C LYS A 84 3.70 -14.39 -9.06
N ASP A 85 4.48 -13.32 -9.23
CA ASP A 85 5.77 -13.41 -9.91
C ASP A 85 6.78 -14.19 -9.06
N VAL A 86 7.05 -15.41 -9.53
CA VAL A 86 7.99 -16.43 -9.00
C VAL A 86 9.45 -15.99 -9.16
N PHE A 87 9.70 -14.81 -9.74
CA PHE A 87 10.98 -14.49 -10.38
C PHE A 87 11.96 -13.67 -9.54
N TRP A 88 11.74 -13.53 -8.25
CA TRP A 88 12.65 -12.75 -7.42
C TRP A 88 12.77 -13.38 -6.05
N ASP A 89 13.89 -14.08 -5.88
CA ASP A 89 14.30 -14.71 -4.63
C ASP A 89 14.08 -13.77 -3.45
N THR A 90 13.64 -14.40 -2.37
CA THR A 90 13.39 -13.95 -1.00
C THR A 90 14.54 -13.18 -0.36
N GLN A 91 15.06 -12.14 -1.00
CA GLN A 91 15.92 -11.18 -0.36
C GLN A 91 15.02 -10.11 0.25
N TYR A 92 15.04 -10.07 1.58
CA TYR A 92 14.57 -8.93 2.35
C TYR A 92 15.20 -7.67 1.76
N LEU A 93 14.39 -6.69 1.37
CA LEU A 93 14.84 -5.46 0.68
C LEU A 93 15.80 -4.60 1.51
N ASP A 94 15.98 -4.95 2.77
CA ASP A 94 16.72 -4.21 3.79
C ASP A 94 17.88 -5.03 4.40
N ASN A 95 18.37 -6.07 3.72
CA ASN A 95 19.63 -6.72 4.11
C ASN A 95 20.76 -5.69 4.19
#